data_AF-A0A6A5A2K2-F1
#
_entry.id   AF-A0A6A5A2K2-F1
#
_cell.length_a   1.000
_cell.length_b   1.000
_cell.length_c   1.000
_cell.angle_alpha   90.00
_cell.angle_beta   90.00
_cell.angle_gamma   90.00
#
_symmetry.space_group_name_H-M   'P 1'
#
loop_
_entity.id
_entity.type
_entity.pdbx_description
1 polymer ?
#
loop_
_entity_poly.entity_id
_entity_poly.type
_entity_poly.pdbx_seq_one_letter_code
_entity_poly.pdbx_strand_id
1 'polypeptide(L)'
;MWSHYDFTLVEWSVIPKQFGTLVGLSIFSLMHVPINIPSLSLTTGHECDINEELKAHGISNTLGGLVGSVQNYLCYSTSALYYKCGGGGRLQSVLIGVFVSILFFAGPGIVAYVPRCMAGCLMVHVGLDLCKEAVVDTYAELDRLEYATVWVIALTM
;
A
#
# COMPACT_ATOMS: atom_id res chain seq x y z
N MET A 1 -4.04 -24.57 -0.90
CA MET A 1 -3.53 -23.34 -1.53
C MET A 1 -2.62 -23.64 -2.72
N TRP A 2 -1.63 -24.52 -2.59
CA TRP A 2 -0.70 -24.86 -3.69
C TRP A 2 -1.24 -25.84 -4.75
N SER A 3 -2.36 -26.54 -4.52
CA SER A 3 -2.94 -27.45 -5.52
C SER A 3 -3.70 -26.74 -6.66
N HIS A 4 -3.89 -25.41 -6.57
CA HIS A 4 -4.50 -24.60 -7.63
C HIS A 4 -3.48 -23.84 -8.49
N TYR A 5 -2.18 -23.93 -8.16
CA TYR A 5 -1.10 -23.36 -8.96
C TYR A 5 -0.72 -24.35 -10.06
N ASP A 6 -1.49 -24.34 -11.15
CA ASP A 6 -1.16 -25.10 -12.34
C ASP A 6 -0.31 -24.22 -13.28
N PHE A 7 1.00 -24.45 -13.28
CA PHE A 7 1.94 -23.72 -14.13
C PHE A 7 1.70 -23.96 -15.63
N THR A 8 0.89 -24.97 -15.97
CA THR A 8 0.46 -25.25 -17.34
C THR A 8 -0.56 -24.23 -17.86
N LEU A 9 -1.30 -23.56 -16.96
CA LEU A 9 -2.27 -22.51 -17.29
C LEU A 9 -1.63 -21.12 -17.39
N VAL A 10 -0.30 -21.00 -17.21
CA VAL A 10 0.39 -19.72 -17.30
C VAL A 10 0.46 -19.28 -18.75
N GLU A 11 -0.36 -18.28 -19.08
CA GLU A 11 -0.39 -17.69 -20.40
C GLU A 11 0.73 -16.65 -20.56
N TRP A 12 1.92 -17.13 -20.97
CA TRP A 12 3.11 -16.30 -21.17
C TRP A 12 2.93 -15.19 -22.24
N SER A 13 1.94 -15.31 -23.13
CA SER A 13 1.59 -14.28 -24.12
C SER A 13 0.95 -13.03 -23.53
N VAL A 14 0.46 -13.07 -22.28
CA VAL A 14 -0.19 -11.92 -21.61
C VAL A 14 0.84 -10.98 -20.98
N ILE A 15 2.00 -11.50 -20.56
CA ILE A 15 3.06 -10.71 -19.92
C ILE A 15 3.50 -9.51 -20.78
N PRO A 16 3.83 -9.66 -22.08
CA PRO A 16 4.21 -8.51 -22.91
C PRO A 16 3.05 -7.54 -23.14
N LYS A 17 1.79 -8.01 -23.16
CA LYS A 17 0.61 -7.14 -23.27
C LYS A 17 0.41 -6.28 -22.02
N GLN A 18 0.73 -6.84 -20.84
CA GLN A 18 0.58 -6.17 -19.55
C GLN A 18 1.83 -5.42 -19.09
N PHE A 19 2.92 -5.48 -19.87
CA PHE A 19 4.21 -4.90 -19.51
C PHE A 19 4.10 -3.42 -19.11
N GLY A 20 3.33 -2.62 -19.86
CA GLY A 20 3.11 -1.20 -19.53
C GLY A 20 2.42 -1.00 -18.17
N THR A 21 1.45 -1.85 -17.84
CA THR A 21 0.77 -1.79 -16.52
C THR A 21 1.71 -2.21 -15.40
N LEU A 22 2.55 -3.23 -15.61
CA LEU A 22 3.54 -3.69 -14.63
C LEU A 22 4.57 -2.61 -14.32
N VAL A 23 5.07 -1.92 -15.35
CA VAL A 23 5.99 -0.79 -15.19
C VAL A 23 5.30 0.38 -14.46
N GLY A 24 4.07 0.73 -14.85
CA GLY A 24 3.29 1.77 -14.18
C GLY A 24 3.07 1.49 -12.70
N LEU A 25 2.66 0.27 -12.36
CA LEU A 25 2.49 -0.17 -10.97
C LEU A 25 3.80 -0.10 -10.18
N SER A 26 4.93 -0.47 -10.81
CA SER A 26 6.25 -0.41 -10.18
C SER A 26 6.67 1.04 -9.88
N ILE A 27 6.46 1.97 -10.81
CA ILE A 27 6.74 3.40 -10.61
C ILE A 27 5.84 3.97 -9.52
N PHE A 28 4.55 3.66 -9.55
CA PHE A 28 3.60 4.08 -8.51
C PHE A 28 4.02 3.58 -7.13
N SER A 29 4.45 2.32 -7.04
CA SER A 29 5.00 1.77 -5.80
C SER A 29 6.25 2.50 -5.33
N LEU A 30 7.14 2.89 -6.25
CA LEU A 30 8.37 3.61 -5.90
C LEU A 30 8.08 4.99 -5.32
N MET A 31 6.97 5.64 -5.70
CA MET A 31 6.59 6.96 -5.19
C MET A 31 6.17 6.94 -3.71
N HIS A 32 5.67 5.82 -3.18
CA HIS A 32 5.24 5.76 -1.77
C HIS A 32 6.40 5.97 -0.78
N VAL A 33 7.60 5.51 -1.13
CA VAL A 33 8.80 5.60 -0.28
C VAL A 33 9.23 7.06 -0.03
N PRO A 34 9.51 7.88 -1.05
CA PRO A 34 9.91 9.27 -0.86
C PRO A 34 8.78 10.17 -0.34
N ILE A 35 7.51 9.78 -0.45
CA ILE A 35 6.39 10.56 0.12
C ILE A 35 6.25 10.30 1.62
N ASN A 36 6.29 9.02 2.04
CA ASN A 36 5.97 8.64 3.41
C ASN A 36 7.16 8.72 4.38
N ILE A 37 8.38 8.42 3.91
CA ILE A 37 9.56 8.31 4.79
C ILE A 37 10.02 9.67 5.32
N PRO A 38 10.13 10.73 4.49
CA PRO A 38 10.46 12.07 5.01
C PRO A 38 9.42 12.59 5.99
N SER A 39 8.12 12.39 5.69
CA SER A 39 7.02 12.75 6.57
C SER A 39 7.10 12.02 7.93
N LEU A 40 7.49 10.74 7.91
CA LEU A 40 7.71 9.96 9.12
C LEU A 40 8.93 10.46 9.90
N SER A 41 10.07 10.66 9.22
CA SER A 41 11.32 11.16 9.80
C SER A 41 11.13 12.51 10.51
N LEU A 42 10.37 13.43 9.90
CA LEU A 42 9.99 14.71 10.52
C LEU A 42 9.17 14.54 11.81
N THR A 43 8.31 13.52 11.85
CA THR A 43 7.42 13.27 13.00
C THR A 43 8.12 12.51 14.13
N THR A 44 9.05 11.60 13.79
CA THR A 44 9.81 10.79 14.76
C THR A 44 11.11 11.44 15.21
N GLY A 45 11.55 12.50 14.51
CA GLY A 45 12.84 13.16 14.74
C GLY A 45 14.04 12.27 14.45
N HIS A 46 13.86 11.21 13.66
CA HIS A 46 14.89 10.23 13.34
C HIS A 46 15.27 10.32 11.87
N GLU A 47 16.51 10.73 11.58
CA GLU A 47 16.98 10.79 10.21
C GLU A 47 17.14 9.38 9.62
N CYS A 48 16.46 9.15 8.50
CA CYS A 48 16.52 7.89 7.75
C CYS A 48 17.03 8.18 6.33
N ASP A 49 17.95 7.34 5.83
CA ASP A 49 18.40 7.41 4.44
C ASP A 49 17.33 6.80 3.53
N ILE A 50 16.76 7.63 2.65
CA ILE A 50 15.76 7.24 1.68
C ILE A 50 16.29 6.13 0.76
N ASN A 51 17.58 6.12 0.43
CA ASN A 51 18.17 5.10 -0.44
C ASN A 51 18.21 3.72 0.22
N GLU A 52 18.51 3.68 1.52
CA GLU A 52 18.51 2.43 2.28
C GLU A 52 17.11 1.86 2.42
N GLU A 53 16.13 2.73 2.72
CA GLU A 53 14.73 2.32 2.80
C GLU A 53 14.16 1.92 1.44
N LEU A 54 14.55 2.59 0.36
CA LEU A 54 14.17 2.19 -1.00
C LEU A 54 14.72 0.81 -1.37
N LYS A 55 16.00 0.53 -1.02
CA LYS A 55 16.61 -0.79 -1.19
C LYS A 55 15.87 -1.84 -0.36
N ALA A 56 15.56 -1.54 0.91
CA ALA A 56 14.81 -2.44 1.79
C ALA A 56 13.40 -2.74 1.26
N HIS A 57 12.69 -1.71 0.78
CA HIS A 57 11.38 -1.86 0.13
C HIS A 57 11.45 -2.71 -1.14
N GLY A 58 12.48 -2.51 -1.98
CA GLY A 58 12.70 -3.33 -3.18
C GLY A 58 12.94 -4.79 -2.86
N ILE A 59 13.78 -5.09 -1.86
CA ILE A 59 14.06 -6.46 -1.41
C ILE A 59 12.80 -7.10 -0.83
N SER A 60 12.07 -6.39 0.03
CA SER A 60 10.82 -6.85 0.63
C SER A 60 9.79 -7.24 -0.43
N ASN A 61 9.58 -6.38 -1.44
CA ASN A 61 8.62 -6.65 -2.50
C ASN A 61 9.07 -7.75 -3.46
N THR A 62 10.37 -7.87 -3.73
CA THR A 62 10.91 -8.96 -4.56
C THR A 62 10.69 -10.31 -3.87
N LEU A 63 11.04 -10.40 -2.57
CA LEU A 63 10.80 -11.61 -1.79
C LEU A 63 9.31 -11.91 -1.64
N GLY A 64 8.48 -10.89 -1.42
CA GLY A 64 7.03 -11.02 -1.36
C GLY A 64 6.45 -11.56 -2.67
N GLY A 65 6.88 -11.01 -3.82
CA GLY A 65 6.43 -11.44 -5.14
C GLY A 65 6.75 -12.90 -5.45
N LEU A 66 7.93 -13.39 -5.02
CA LEU A 66 8.30 -14.81 -5.17
C LEU A 66 7.38 -15.76 -4.40
N VAL A 67 6.81 -15.30 -3.28
CA VAL A 67 5.87 -16.06 -2.45
C VAL A 67 4.40 -15.84 -2.87
N GLY A 68 4.17 -14.99 -3.88
CA GLY A 68 2.82 -14.64 -4.36
C GLY A 68 2.11 -13.59 -3.50
N SER A 69 2.85 -12.79 -2.73
CA SER A 69 2.31 -11.67 -1.96
C SER A 69 1.90 -10.51 -2.86
N VAL A 70 0.93 -9.72 -2.36
CA VAL A 70 0.62 -8.41 -2.90
C VAL A 70 1.73 -7.42 -2.54
N GLN A 71 1.84 -6.35 -3.32
CA GLN A 71 2.71 -5.20 -3.12
C GLN A 71 2.59 -4.64 -1.69
N ASN A 72 3.72 -4.42 -1.01
CA ASN A 72 3.79 -3.81 0.31
C ASN A 72 4.49 -2.44 0.28
N TYR A 73 4.05 -1.53 1.16
CA TYR A 73 4.62 -0.21 1.32
C TYR A 73 4.53 0.26 2.79
N LEU A 74 5.33 1.26 3.14
CA LEU A 74 5.31 1.87 4.46
C LEU A 74 4.18 2.90 4.53
N CYS A 75 3.23 2.70 5.44
CA CYS A 75 2.13 3.63 5.68
C CYS A 75 2.51 4.59 6.82
N TYR A 76 2.61 5.88 6.51
CA TYR A 76 2.97 6.92 7.49
C TYR A 76 2.07 6.88 8.73
N SER A 77 0.75 6.87 8.56
CA SER A 77 -0.21 6.96 9.67
C SER A 77 -0.07 5.82 10.67
N THR A 78 0.08 4.58 10.19
CA THR A 78 0.26 3.40 11.04
C THR A 78 1.62 3.42 11.76
N SER A 79 2.68 3.80 11.06
CA SER A 79 4.02 3.92 11.65
C SER A 79 4.12 5.04 12.69
N ALA A 80 3.47 6.17 12.44
CA ALA A 80 3.41 7.28 13.38
C ALA A 80 2.59 6.93 14.63
N LEU A 81 1.47 6.20 14.48
CA LEU A 81 0.70 5.68 15.61
C LEU A 81 1.55 4.71 16.45
N TYR A 82 2.23 3.78 15.80
CA TYR A 82 3.11 2.83 16.45
C TYR A 82 4.23 3.53 17.24
N TYR A 83 4.84 4.56 16.65
CA TYR A 83 5.84 5.39 17.34
C TYR A 83 5.28 6.11 18.56
N LYS A 84 4.08 6.70 18.45
CA LYS A 84 3.39 7.36 19.56
C LYS A 84 3.02 6.41 20.70
N CYS A 85 2.84 5.12 20.42
CA CYS A 85 2.63 4.09 21.44
C CYS A 85 3.94 3.63 22.13
N GLY A 86 5.09 4.26 21.85
CA GLY A 86 6.40 3.86 22.39
C GLY A 86 7.07 2.72 21.62
N GLY A 87 6.59 2.42 20.41
CA GLY A 87 7.17 1.45 19.50
C GLY A 87 8.29 2.06 18.65
N GLY A 88 9.48 1.47 18.66
CA GLY A 88 10.61 1.97 17.85
C GLY A 88 11.76 0.98 17.68
N GLY A 89 11.71 -0.17 18.36
CA GLY A 89 12.72 -1.20 18.29
C GLY A 89 12.42 -2.27 17.23
N ARG A 90 13.50 -2.88 16.70
CA ARG A 90 13.44 -4.01 15.75
C ARG A 90 12.71 -5.23 16.32
N LEU A 91 12.81 -5.46 17.63
CA LEU A 91 12.13 -6.58 18.28
C LEU A 91 10.60 -6.40 18.26
N GLN A 92 10.14 -5.18 18.51
CA GLN A 92 8.72 -4.85 18.58
C GLN A 92 8.07 -4.94 17.18
N SER A 93 8.78 -4.55 16.11
CA SER A 93 8.29 -4.70 14.73
C SER A 93 8.22 -6.17 14.29
N VAL A 94 9.20 -7.00 14.69
CA VAL A 94 9.13 -8.45 14.47
C VAL A 94 7.93 -9.07 15.20
N LEU A 95 7.66 -8.64 16.43
CA LEU A 95 6.53 -9.13 17.20
C LEU A 95 5.19 -8.80 16.54
N ILE A 96 5.05 -7.60 15.97
CA ILE A 96 3.90 -7.22 15.14
C ILE A 96 3.78 -8.12 13.91
N GLY A 97 4.88 -8.37 13.20
CA GLY A 97 4.88 -9.26 12.03
C GLY A 97 4.43 -10.68 12.38
N VAL A 98 4.88 -11.22 13.51
CA VAL A 98 4.43 -12.53 14.03
C VAL A 98 2.94 -12.50 14.37
N PHE A 99 2.47 -11.46 15.05
CA PHE A 99 1.06 -11.34 15.42
C PHE A 99 0.13 -11.24 14.21
N VAL A 100 0.50 -10.42 13.21
CA VAL A 100 -0.22 -10.31 11.94
C VAL A 100 -0.18 -11.63 11.18
N SER A 101 0.93 -12.37 11.22
CA SER A 101 1.03 -13.70 10.59
C SER A 101 0.09 -14.71 11.25
N ILE A 102 -0.01 -14.73 12.59
CA ILE A 102 -0.97 -15.58 13.31
C ILE A 102 -2.41 -15.21 12.90
N LEU A 103 -2.71 -13.91 12.85
CA LEU A 103 -4.02 -13.42 12.44
C LEU A 103 -4.34 -13.78 10.99
N PHE A 104 -3.35 -13.83 10.10
CA PHE A 104 -3.54 -14.27 8.72
C PHE A 104 -4.02 -15.73 8.64
N PHE A 105 -3.48 -16.64 9.47
CA PHE A 105 -3.92 -18.04 9.51
C PHE A 105 -5.27 -18.22 10.22
N ALA A 106 -5.55 -17.44 11.27
CA ALA A 106 -6.83 -17.51 11.99
C ALA A 106 -7.97 -16.72 11.30
N GLY A 107 -7.62 -15.72 10.50
CA GLY A 107 -8.51 -14.71 9.91
C GLY A 107 -9.65 -15.27 9.05
N PRO A 108 -9.44 -16.27 8.18
CA PRO A 108 -10.53 -16.82 7.35
C PRO A 108 -11.73 -17.31 8.17
N GLY A 109 -11.49 -17.88 9.35
CA GLY A 109 -12.55 -18.33 10.25
C GLY A 109 -13.36 -17.17 10.84
N ILE A 110 -12.71 -16.04 11.13
CA ILE A 110 -13.36 -14.85 11.72
C ILE A 110 -14.10 -14.06 10.63
N VAL A 111 -13.50 -13.90 9.46
CA VAL A 111 -14.07 -13.15 8.32
C VAL A 111 -15.39 -13.77 7.85
N ALA A 112 -15.58 -15.09 7.99
CA ALA A 112 -16.84 -15.76 7.67
C ALA A 112 -18.04 -15.25 8.49
N TYR A 113 -17.81 -14.68 9.68
CA TYR A 113 -18.86 -14.11 10.53
C TYR A 113 -19.13 -12.62 10.24
N VAL A 114 -18.28 -11.97 9.45
CA VAL A 114 -18.42 -10.54 9.13
C VAL A 114 -19.43 -10.37 8.00
N PRO A 115 -20.48 -9.55 8.18
CA PRO A 115 -21.43 -9.27 7.10
C PRO A 115 -20.73 -8.65 5.89
N ARG A 116 -20.95 -9.22 4.71
CA ARG A 116 -20.40 -8.68 3.44
C ARG A 116 -20.75 -7.21 3.20
N CYS A 117 -21.93 -6.78 3.68
CA CYS A 117 -22.34 -5.38 3.61
C CYS A 117 -21.40 -4.43 4.38
N MET A 118 -20.83 -4.86 5.51
CA MET A 118 -19.89 -4.02 6.29
C MET A 118 -18.59 -3.78 5.53
N ALA A 119 -18.04 -4.81 4.88
CA ALA A 119 -16.85 -4.68 4.05
C ALA A 119 -17.09 -3.73 2.87
N GLY A 120 -18.28 -3.80 2.26
CA GLY A 120 -18.71 -2.87 1.21
C GLY A 120 -18.82 -1.43 1.69
N CYS A 121 -19.45 -1.19 2.85
CA CYS A 121 -19.55 0.15 3.43
C CYS A 121 -18.18 0.77 3.72
N LEU A 122 -17.23 -0.01 4.25
CA LEU A 122 -15.87 0.46 4.50
C LEU A 122 -15.18 0.87 3.20
N MET A 123 -15.28 0.05 2.14
CA MET A 123 -14.70 0.36 0.84
C MET A 123 -15.31 1.62 0.20
N VAL A 124 -16.63 1.78 0.27
CA VAL A 124 -17.32 2.98 -0.23
C VAL A 124 -16.90 4.21 0.57
N HIS A 125 -16.79 4.11 1.89
CA HIS A 125 -16.35 5.20 2.75
C HIS A 125 -14.93 5.65 2.41
N VAL A 126 -13.98 4.71 2.30
CA VAL A 126 -12.59 5.02 1.90
C VAL A 126 -12.56 5.66 0.51
N GLY A 127 -13.34 5.14 -0.45
CA GLY A 127 -13.44 5.72 -1.78
C GLY A 127 -13.96 7.16 -1.77
N LEU A 128 -15.04 7.43 -1.02
CA LEU A 128 -15.60 8.77 -0.89
C LEU A 128 -14.64 9.74 -0.19
N ASP A 129 -13.94 9.28 0.84
CA ASP A 129 -12.95 10.08 1.55
C ASP A 129 -11.78 10.45 0.63
N LEU A 130 -11.25 9.49 -0.12
CA LEU A 130 -10.19 9.75 -1.11
C LEU A 130 -10.66 10.71 -2.22
N CYS A 131 -11.89 10.58 -2.71
CA CYS A 131 -12.45 11.51 -3.69
C CYS A 131 -12.61 12.92 -3.11
N LYS A 132 -13.09 13.04 -1.87
CA LYS A 132 -13.25 14.32 -1.20
C LYS A 132 -11.89 14.99 -0.98
N GLU A 133 -10.93 14.25 -0.45
CA GLU A 133 -9.56 14.75 -0.22
C GLU A 133 -8.91 15.20 -1.54
N ALA A 134 -9.08 14.41 -2.61
CA ALA A 134 -8.48 14.71 -3.90
C ALA A 134 -9.14 15.88 -4.65
N VAL A 135 -10.46 16.09 -4.54
CA VAL A 135 -11.22 17.04 -5.38
C VAL A 135 -11.70 18.28 -4.62
N VAL A 136 -12.10 18.10 -3.36
CA VAL A 136 -12.74 19.15 -2.56
C VAL A 136 -11.70 19.86 -1.69
N ASP A 137 -10.90 19.10 -0.94
CA ASP A 137 -9.97 19.68 0.02
C ASP A 137 -8.80 20.41 -0.68
N THR A 138 -8.45 19.97 -1.89
CA THR A 138 -7.47 20.58 -2.80
C THR A 138 -7.94 21.85 -3.51
N TYR A 139 -9.24 22.21 -3.46
CA TYR A 139 -9.79 23.31 -4.25
C TYR A 139 -9.14 24.67 -3.96
N ALA A 140 -8.77 24.92 -2.71
CA ALA A 140 -8.19 26.20 -2.29
C ALA A 140 -6.66 26.26 -2.44
N GLU A 141 -6.00 25.13 -2.67
CA GLU A 141 -4.54 25.01 -2.69
C GLU A 141 -3.95 25.04 -4.11
N LEU A 142 -4.73 24.68 -5.13
CA LEU A 142 -4.26 24.51 -6.51
C LEU A 142 -4.68 25.65 -7.45
N ASP A 143 -3.83 25.94 -8.43
CA ASP A 143 -4.19 26.83 -9.52
C ASP A 143 -5.19 26.15 -10.48
N ARG A 144 -5.92 26.94 -11.28
CA ARG A 144 -7.02 26.45 -12.14
C ARG A 144 -6.57 25.38 -13.13
N LEU A 145 -5.33 25.43 -13.59
CA LEU A 145 -4.76 24.42 -14.52
C LEU A 145 -4.43 23.11 -13.82
N GLU A 146 -3.94 23.17 -12.59
CA GLU A 146 -3.64 21.98 -11.80
C GLU A 146 -4.95 21.31 -11.36
N TYR A 147 -5.95 22.11 -10.98
CA TYR A 147 -7.29 21.62 -10.67
C TYR A 147 -7.96 20.95 -11.88
N ALA A 148 -7.82 21.52 -13.09
CA ALA A 148 -8.30 20.88 -14.31
C ALA A 148 -7.62 19.53 -14.56
N THR A 149 -6.33 19.42 -14.25
CA THR A 149 -5.57 18.17 -14.38
C THR A 149 -6.07 17.09 -13.41
N VAL A 150 -6.38 17.46 -12.16
CA VAL A 150 -6.99 16.55 -11.16
C VAL A 150 -8.30 15.97 -11.68
N TRP A 151 -9.19 16.81 -12.25
CA TRP A 151 -10.45 16.35 -12.83
C TRP A 151 -10.27 15.44 -14.04
N VAL A 152 -9.31 15.73 -14.91
CA VAL A 152 -8.99 14.86 -16.05
C VAL A 152 -8.54 13.49 -15.57
N ILE A 153 -7.66 13.42 -14.58
CA ILE A 153 -7.20 12.14 -14.00
C ILE A 153 -8.36 11.39 -13.37
N ALA A 154 -9.19 12.05 -12.55
CA ALA A 154 -10.32 11.44 -11.86
C ALA A 154 -11.43 10.90 -12.80
N LEU A 155 -11.57 11.45 -14.00
CA LEU A 155 -12.54 10.99 -14.99
C LEU A 155 -11.98 9.93 -15.97
N THR A 156 -10.66 9.83 -16.10
CA THR A 156 -10.01 8.93 -17.06
C THR A 156 -9.55 7.61 -16.46
N MET A 157 -9.23 7.59 -15.16
CA MET A 157 -8.90 6.40 -14.39
C MET A 157 -10.17 5.80 -13.78
#